data_AF-A0A7V1N2K0-F1
#
_entry.id   AF-A0A7V1N2K0-F1
#
_cell.length_a   1.000
_cell.length_b   1.000
_cell.length_c   1.000
_cell.angle_alpha   90.00
_cell.angle_beta   90.00
_cell.angle_gamma   90.00
#
_symmetry.space_group_name_H-M   'P 1'
#
loop_
_entity.id
_entity.type
_entity.pdbx_description
1 polymer ?
#
loop_
_entity_poly.entity_id
_entity_poly.type
_entity_poly.pdbx_seq_one_letter_code
_entity_poly.pdbx_strand_id
1 'polypeptide(L)'
;MHLGMAFLSFLCFFMGVYPHVLYRVLPYPVHYHPYTPHHVVVELQLLLMTIVGVWVLIKRLEPHAVINLDTDWFYRKGAGLFVRFCYFLGALRTVLQNLAIDLVDGFIIISRNPIYDIKSLFSEKETQLLPYDANVYRQPVGIGVMAALILFTLFCYIFYTVLAALIT
;
A
#
# COMPACT_ATOMS: atom_id res chain seq x y z
N MET A 1 -15.41 -22.98 -16.93
CA MET A 1 -16.04 -21.94 -17.77
C MET A 1 -17.47 -22.29 -18.14
N HIS A 2 -17.74 -23.41 -18.84
CA HIS A 2 -19.09 -23.78 -19.30
C HIS A 2 -20.14 -23.99 -18.19
N LEU A 3 -19.75 -24.60 -17.06
CA LEU A 3 -20.65 -24.78 -15.90
C LEU A 3 -21.13 -23.45 -15.32
N GLY A 4 -20.25 -22.45 -15.22
CA GLY A 4 -20.62 -21.12 -14.74
C GLY A 4 -21.56 -20.39 -15.70
N MET A 5 -21.33 -20.52 -17.01
CA MET A 5 -22.21 -19.97 -18.05
C MET A 5 -23.59 -20.62 -18.02
N ALA A 6 -23.64 -21.96 -17.90
CA ALA A 6 -24.88 -22.71 -17.82
C ALA A 6 -25.68 -22.35 -16.55
N PHE A 7 -25.00 -22.20 -15.41
CA PHE A 7 -25.64 -21.77 -14.17
C PHE A 7 -26.22 -20.36 -14.28
N LEU A 8 -25.46 -19.41 -14.82
CA LEU A 8 -25.91 -18.02 -14.93
C LEU A 8 -27.06 -17.88 -15.94
N SER A 9 -26.99 -18.56 -17.09
CA SER A 9 -28.08 -18.54 -18.08
C SER A 9 -29.36 -19.17 -17.54
N PHE A 10 -29.23 -20.27 -16.78
CA PHE A 10 -30.35 -20.86 -16.05
C PHE A 10 -30.96 -19.85 -15.07
N LEU A 11 -30.15 -19.13 -14.31
CA LEU A 11 -30.60 -18.10 -13.39
C LEU A 11 -31.34 -16.96 -14.10
N CYS A 12 -30.81 -16.47 -15.24
CA CYS A 12 -31.47 -15.43 -16.03
C CYS A 12 -32.84 -15.89 -16.55
N PHE A 13 -32.93 -17.10 -17.09
CA PHE A 13 -34.19 -17.67 -17.55
C PHE A 13 -35.19 -17.84 -16.40
N PHE A 14 -34.75 -18.43 -15.29
CA PHE A 14 -35.57 -18.66 -14.11
C PHE A 14 -36.13 -17.36 -13.53
N MET A 15 -35.28 -16.35 -13.35
CA MET A 15 -35.69 -15.03 -12.82
C MET A 15 -36.60 -14.27 -13.78
N GLY A 16 -36.40 -14.46 -15.10
CA GLY A 16 -37.31 -13.94 -16.12
C GLY A 16 -38.70 -14.55 -15.99
N VAL A 17 -38.81 -15.87 -16.10
CA VAL A 17 -40.10 -16.59 -16.10
C VAL A 17 -40.82 -16.48 -14.76
N TYR A 18 -40.10 -16.49 -13.64
CA TYR A 18 -40.68 -16.46 -12.30
C TYR A 18 -40.16 -15.30 -11.44
N PRO A 19 -40.57 -14.05 -11.73
CA PRO A 19 -40.06 -12.86 -11.05
C PRO A 19 -40.53 -12.75 -9.59
N HIS A 20 -41.53 -13.56 -9.20
CA HIS A 20 -42.08 -13.56 -7.84
C HIS A 20 -41.03 -13.92 -6.78
N VAL A 21 -39.99 -14.70 -7.13
CA VAL A 21 -38.88 -15.01 -6.20
C VAL A 21 -38.22 -13.73 -5.71
N LEU A 22 -37.97 -12.78 -6.62
CA LEU A 22 -37.36 -11.51 -6.26
C LEU A 22 -38.30 -10.65 -5.42
N TYR A 23 -39.59 -10.59 -5.80
CA TYR A 23 -40.58 -9.77 -5.09
C TYR A 23 -40.83 -10.21 -3.64
N ARG A 24 -40.62 -11.48 -3.29
CA ARG A 24 -40.72 -11.95 -1.90
C ARG A 24 -39.59 -11.45 -1.00
N VAL A 25 -38.45 -11.09 -1.58
CA VAL A 25 -37.30 -10.58 -0.82
C VAL A 25 -37.45 -9.10 -0.49
N LEU A 26 -38.36 -8.39 -1.18
CA LEU A 26 -38.54 -6.97 -0.95
C LEU A 26 -39.19 -6.71 0.41
N PRO A 27 -38.71 -5.69 1.16
CA PRO A 27 -39.23 -5.37 2.50
C PRO A 27 -40.62 -4.75 2.48
N TYR A 28 -41.09 -4.25 1.33
CA TYR A 28 -42.39 -3.61 1.16
C TYR A 28 -43.23 -4.36 0.10
N PRO A 29 -44.56 -4.42 0.26
CA PRO A 29 -45.43 -5.10 -0.69
C PRO A 29 -45.45 -4.37 -2.04
N VAL A 30 -45.23 -5.10 -3.13
CA VAL A 30 -45.27 -4.58 -4.50
C VAL A 30 -46.44 -5.22 -5.25
N HIS A 31 -47.38 -4.40 -5.68
CA HIS A 31 -48.53 -4.80 -6.51
C HIS A 31 -48.24 -4.55 -7.99
N TYR A 32 -47.20 -5.20 -8.53
CA TYR A 32 -46.80 -5.07 -9.93
C TYR A 32 -46.92 -6.42 -10.64
N HIS A 33 -47.62 -6.43 -11.78
CA HIS A 33 -47.80 -7.61 -12.62
C HIS A 33 -46.99 -7.42 -13.92
N PRO A 34 -45.80 -8.03 -14.05
CA PRO A 34 -44.93 -7.81 -15.21
C PRO A 34 -45.52 -8.35 -16.52
N TYR A 35 -46.33 -9.41 -16.46
CA TYR A 35 -46.88 -10.11 -17.63
C TYR A 35 -48.35 -9.76 -17.90
N THR A 36 -48.73 -8.49 -17.77
CA THR A 36 -50.05 -8.07 -18.27
C THR A 36 -50.03 -7.99 -19.80
N PRO A 37 -51.19 -8.20 -20.46
CA PRO A 37 -51.26 -8.10 -21.92
C PRO A 37 -50.75 -6.76 -22.46
N HIS A 38 -51.01 -5.67 -21.73
CA HIS A 38 -50.54 -4.34 -22.10
C HIS A 38 -49.01 -4.25 -22.12
N HIS A 39 -48.33 -4.70 -21.04
CA HIS A 39 -46.87 -4.67 -20.99
C HIS A 39 -46.25 -5.50 -22.11
N VAL A 40 -46.75 -6.71 -22.32
CA VAL A 40 -46.22 -7.61 -23.37
C VAL A 40 -46.37 -6.99 -24.75
N VAL A 41 -47.51 -6.39 -25.07
CA VAL A 41 -47.73 -5.76 -26.38
C VAL A 41 -46.79 -4.57 -26.61
N VAL A 42 -46.59 -3.72 -25.61
CA VAL A 42 -45.67 -2.57 -25.71
C VAL A 42 -44.23 -3.04 -25.94
N GLU A 43 -43.76 -4.04 -25.19
CA GLU A 43 -42.41 -4.59 -25.37
C GLU A 43 -42.25 -5.24 -26.76
N LEU A 44 -43.27 -5.96 -27.23
CA LEU A 44 -43.27 -6.52 -28.60
C LEU A 44 -43.21 -5.41 -29.67
N GLN A 45 -43.96 -4.32 -29.49
CA GLN A 45 -43.92 -3.17 -30.39
C GLN A 45 -42.53 -2.51 -30.43
N LEU A 46 -41.89 -2.32 -29.27
CA LEU A 46 -40.52 -1.80 -29.18
C LEU A 46 -39.52 -2.73 -29.88
N LEU A 47 -39.67 -4.05 -29.71
CA LEU A 47 -38.79 -5.05 -30.33
C LEU A 47 -38.97 -5.06 -31.85
N LEU A 48 -40.20 -4.97 -32.34
CA LEU A 48 -40.50 -4.85 -33.78
C LEU A 48 -39.93 -3.55 -34.37
N MET A 49 -40.08 -2.41 -33.69
CA MET A 49 -39.50 -1.14 -34.14
C MET A 49 -37.97 -1.19 -34.15
N THR A 50 -37.35 -1.88 -33.20
CA THR A 50 -35.89 -2.08 -33.17
C THR A 50 -35.43 -2.91 -34.38
N ILE A 51 -36.15 -3.97 -34.72
CA ILE A 51 -35.87 -4.79 -35.92
C ILE A 51 -35.95 -3.93 -37.18
N VAL A 52 -36.98 -3.09 -37.31
CA VAL A 52 -37.11 -2.16 -38.44
C VAL A 52 -35.94 -1.18 -38.47
N GLY A 53 -35.55 -0.61 -37.34
CA GLY A 53 -34.40 0.30 -37.24
C GLY A 53 -33.09 -0.35 -37.71
N VAL A 54 -32.81 -1.58 -37.26
CA VAL A 54 -31.64 -2.35 -37.71
C VAL A 54 -31.73 -2.71 -39.19
N TRP A 55 -32.91 -3.07 -39.68
CA TRP A 55 -33.14 -3.41 -41.09
C TRP A 55 -32.85 -2.22 -42.02
N VAL A 56 -33.28 -1.01 -41.63
CA VAL A 56 -32.95 0.24 -42.34
C VAL A 56 -31.44 0.49 -42.34
N LEU A 57 -30.76 0.20 -41.23
CA LEU A 57 -29.32 0.44 -41.05
C LEU A 57 -28.42 -0.72 -41.51
N ILE A 58 -28.97 -1.78 -42.08
CA ILE A 58 -28.20 -3.01 -42.37
C ILE A 58 -26.98 -2.77 -43.27
N LYS A 59 -27.09 -1.82 -44.20
CA LYS A 59 -25.98 -1.39 -45.09
C LYS A 59 -24.88 -0.60 -44.39
N ARG A 60 -25.16 -0.03 -43.23
CA ARG A 60 -24.20 0.70 -42.40
C ARG A 60 -23.60 -0.16 -41.28
N LEU A 61 -24.22 -1.31 -40.99
CA LEU A 61 -23.78 -2.27 -39.99
C LEU A 61 -22.92 -3.41 -40.56
N GLU A 62 -22.39 -3.23 -41.77
CA GLU A 62 -21.51 -4.23 -42.39
C GLU A 62 -20.25 -4.40 -41.53
N PRO A 63 -19.89 -5.65 -41.14
CA PRO A 63 -18.73 -5.89 -40.29
C PRO A 63 -17.45 -5.55 -41.06
N HIS A 64 -16.73 -4.54 -40.57
CA HIS A 64 -15.41 -4.19 -41.08
C HIS A 64 -14.34 -4.94 -40.29
N ALA A 65 -13.28 -5.39 -40.96
CA ALA A 65 -12.12 -6.04 -40.34
C ALA A 65 -11.22 -5.01 -39.64
N VAL A 66 -11.79 -4.30 -38.66
CA VAL A 66 -11.11 -3.30 -37.84
C VAL A 66 -11.16 -3.72 -36.38
N ILE A 67 -10.11 -3.41 -35.64
CA ILE A 67 -10.08 -3.65 -34.19
C ILE A 67 -10.99 -2.60 -33.56
N ASN A 68 -12.14 -3.04 -33.01
CA ASN A 68 -13.03 -2.13 -32.32
C ASN A 68 -12.45 -1.77 -30.94
N LEU A 69 -12.24 -0.48 -30.71
CA LEU A 69 -11.50 0.03 -29.57
C LEU A 69 -12.45 0.76 -28.61
N ASP A 70 -13.43 0.02 -28.10
CA ASP A 70 -14.43 0.56 -27.17
C ASP A 70 -13.85 0.66 -25.75
N THR A 71 -14.03 -0.39 -24.93
CA THR A 71 -13.52 -0.50 -23.57
C THR A 71 -12.19 -1.22 -23.47
N ASP A 72 -11.81 -1.97 -24.52
CA ASP A 72 -10.53 -2.72 -24.56
C ASP A 72 -9.31 -1.76 -24.50
N TRP A 73 -9.46 -0.50 -24.93
CA TRP A 73 -8.42 0.51 -24.75
C TRP A 73 -8.06 0.74 -23.29
N PHE A 74 -9.07 0.86 -22.43
CA PHE A 74 -8.87 1.10 -21.01
C PHE A 74 -8.15 -0.09 -20.38
N TYR A 75 -8.53 -1.31 -20.76
CA TYR A 75 -7.87 -2.52 -20.29
C TYR A 75 -6.42 -2.62 -20.78
N ARG A 76 -6.16 -2.40 -22.08
CA ARG A 76 -4.81 -2.48 -22.66
C ARG A 76 -3.87 -1.42 -22.12
N LYS A 77 -4.31 -0.16 -22.07
CA LYS A 77 -3.48 0.96 -21.56
C LYS A 77 -3.39 0.95 -20.04
N GLY A 78 -4.48 0.65 -19.36
CA GLY A 78 -4.54 0.52 -17.91
C GLY A 78 -3.64 -0.60 -17.41
N ALA A 79 -3.64 -1.77 -18.04
CA ALA A 79 -2.73 -2.86 -17.71
C ALA A 79 -1.25 -2.46 -17.88
N GLY A 80 -0.92 -1.77 -18.96
CA GLY A 80 0.44 -1.27 -19.17
C GLY A 80 0.90 -0.27 -18.10
N LEU A 81 0.02 0.64 -17.70
CA LEU A 81 0.28 1.59 -16.61
C LEU A 81 0.41 0.88 -15.26
N PHE A 82 -0.47 -0.09 -14.99
CA PHE A 82 -0.47 -0.87 -13.77
C PHE A 82 0.83 -1.67 -13.62
N VAL A 83 1.28 -2.35 -14.68
CA VAL A 83 2.55 -3.08 -14.67
C VAL A 83 3.73 -2.15 -14.41
N ARG A 84 3.77 -0.97 -15.05
CA ARG A 84 4.80 0.04 -14.77
C ARG A 84 4.77 0.51 -13.33
N PHE A 85 3.59 0.71 -12.76
CA PHE A 85 3.42 1.08 -11.37
C PHE A 85 3.93 -0.02 -10.42
N CYS A 86 3.66 -1.30 -10.70
CA CYS A 86 4.21 -2.41 -9.94
C CYS A 86 5.74 -2.45 -9.98
N TYR A 87 6.35 -2.23 -11.15
CA TYR A 87 7.81 -2.14 -11.24
C TYR A 87 8.39 -0.97 -10.45
N PHE A 88 7.72 0.20 -10.47
CA PHE A 88 8.09 1.35 -9.65
C PHE A 88 8.05 1.03 -8.15
N LEU A 89 6.97 0.40 -7.67
CA LEU A 89 6.86 -0.04 -6.28
C LEU A 89 7.95 -1.04 -5.90
N GLY A 90 8.29 -1.96 -6.81
CA GLY A 90 9.40 -2.90 -6.64
C GLY A 90 10.76 -2.21 -6.51
N ALA A 91 11.02 -1.20 -7.34
CA ALA A 91 12.24 -0.40 -7.25
C ALA A 91 12.31 0.38 -5.92
N LEU A 92 11.21 1.00 -5.51
CA LEU A 92 11.11 1.71 -4.23
C LEU A 92 11.37 0.76 -3.05
N ARG A 93 10.79 -0.45 -3.06
CA ARG A 93 11.05 -1.48 -2.05
C ARG A 93 12.55 -1.79 -1.96
N THR A 94 13.23 -1.97 -3.08
CA THR A 94 14.67 -2.28 -3.09
C THR A 94 15.50 -1.13 -2.52
N VAL A 95 15.17 0.12 -2.84
CA VAL A 95 15.84 1.30 -2.27
C VAL A 95 15.65 1.35 -0.75
N LEU A 96 14.42 1.19 -0.27
CA LEU A 96 14.13 1.16 1.17
C LEU A 96 14.85 0.01 1.89
N GLN A 97 14.93 -1.17 1.25
CA GLN A 97 15.63 -2.33 1.80
C GLN A 97 17.13 -2.07 1.94
N ASN A 98 17.76 -1.45 0.94
CA ASN A 98 19.19 -1.12 1.00
C ASN A 98 19.48 -0.07 2.07
N LEU A 99 18.66 1.00 2.15
CA LEU A 99 18.77 2.01 3.21
C LEU A 99 18.64 1.37 4.60
N ALA A 100 17.71 0.44 4.77
CA ALA A 100 17.54 -0.29 6.02
C ALA A 100 18.78 -1.14 6.38
N ILE A 101 19.39 -1.82 5.40
CA ILE A 101 20.65 -2.56 5.60
C ILE A 101 21.76 -1.61 6.02
N ASP A 102 21.96 -0.49 5.31
CA ASP A 102 23.01 0.48 5.62
C ASP A 102 22.84 1.09 7.02
N LEU A 103 21.60 1.37 7.44
CA LEU A 103 21.30 1.83 8.80
C LEU A 103 21.64 0.77 9.86
N VAL A 104 21.27 -0.48 9.62
CA VAL A 104 21.55 -1.58 10.54
C VAL A 104 23.05 -1.82 10.64
N ASP A 105 23.78 -1.80 9.53
CA ASP A 105 25.24 -1.95 9.50
C ASP A 105 25.94 -0.81 10.25
N GLY A 106 25.48 0.44 10.07
CA GLY A 106 25.95 1.57 10.87
C GLY A 106 25.71 1.36 12.37
N PHE A 107 24.53 0.86 12.74
CA PHE A 107 24.20 0.56 14.14
C PHE A 107 25.05 -0.59 14.71
N ILE A 108 25.35 -1.61 13.91
CA ILE A 108 26.23 -2.72 14.30
C ILE A 108 27.65 -2.21 14.57
N ILE A 109 28.18 -1.32 13.74
CA ILE A 109 29.52 -0.73 13.95
C ILE A 109 29.56 0.05 15.27
N ILE A 110 28.57 0.92 15.49
CA ILE A 110 28.45 1.72 16.72
C ILE A 110 28.31 0.81 17.95
N SER A 111 27.48 -0.24 17.87
CA SER A 111 27.22 -1.17 18.98
C SER A 111 28.42 -2.05 19.32
N ARG A 112 29.26 -2.38 18.34
CA ARG A 112 30.36 -3.33 18.52
C ARG A 112 31.59 -2.68 19.17
N ASN A 113 31.74 -1.35 19.09
CA ASN A 113 32.81 -0.63 19.78
C ASN A 113 32.52 0.89 19.98
N PRO A 114 31.63 1.29 20.90
CA PRO A 114 31.21 2.69 21.06
C PRO A 114 32.35 3.64 21.46
N ILE A 115 33.38 3.12 22.12
CA ILE A 115 34.54 3.91 22.59
C ILE A 115 35.53 4.21 21.46
N TYR A 116 35.61 3.36 20.43
CA TYR A 116 36.53 3.57 19.31
C TYR A 116 35.99 4.60 18.30
N ASP A 117 34.66 4.62 18.11
CA ASP A 117 33.97 5.51 17.17
C ASP A 117 34.05 6.99 17.60
N ILE A 118 33.93 7.26 18.91
CA ILE A 118 34.17 8.60 19.47
C ILE A 118 35.62 9.04 19.21
N LYS A 119 36.59 8.12 19.23
CA LYS A 119 38.00 8.45 18.99
C LYS A 119 38.31 8.69 17.52
N SER A 120 37.62 8.03 16.59
CA SER A 120 37.73 8.30 15.14
C SER A 120 37.05 9.60 14.72
N LEU A 121 36.00 10.05 15.41
CA LEU A 121 35.41 11.37 15.19
C LEU A 121 36.39 12.53 15.51
N PHE A 122 37.33 12.31 16.43
CA PHE A 122 38.37 13.28 16.80
C PHE A 122 39.76 12.97 16.18
N SER A 123 39.89 11.94 15.34
CA SER A 123 41.18 11.53 14.78
C SER A 123 41.07 11.15 13.31
N GLU A 124 41.80 11.85 12.45
CA GLU A 124 41.78 11.79 10.97
C GLU A 124 42.32 10.47 10.36
N LYS A 125 42.55 9.42 11.17
CA LYS A 125 43.24 8.20 10.73
C LYS A 125 42.26 7.09 10.30
N GLU A 126 42.58 6.47 9.17
CA GLU A 126 41.81 5.40 8.51
C GLU A 126 41.50 4.22 9.46
N THR A 127 40.23 3.82 9.50
CA THR A 127 39.65 2.98 10.54
C THR A 127 39.90 1.50 10.26
N GLN A 128 40.90 0.90 10.90
CA GLN A 128 41.09 -0.56 10.88
C GLN A 128 40.37 -1.21 12.08
N LEU A 129 39.43 -2.12 11.78
CA LEU A 129 38.72 -2.94 12.77
C LEU A 129 39.69 -3.97 13.38
N LEU A 130 40.25 -3.65 14.54
CA LEU A 130 41.08 -4.58 15.31
C LEU A 130 40.20 -5.67 15.99
N PRO A 131 40.70 -6.91 16.13
CA PRO A 131 40.01 -7.97 16.85
C PRO A 131 39.74 -7.59 18.31
N TYR A 132 38.61 -8.04 18.87
CA TYR A 132 38.18 -7.70 20.22
C TYR A 132 39.19 -8.19 21.27
N ASP A 133 39.74 -7.26 22.06
CA ASP A 133 40.60 -7.53 23.21
C ASP A 133 40.05 -6.80 24.43
N ALA A 134 39.73 -7.58 25.47
CA ALA A 134 39.13 -7.11 26.71
C ALA A 134 40.04 -6.15 27.50
N ASN A 135 41.35 -6.12 27.22
CA ASN A 135 42.32 -5.34 27.98
C ASN A 135 42.64 -3.96 27.36
N VAL A 136 42.27 -3.72 26.10
CA VAL A 136 42.66 -2.51 25.34
C VAL A 136 42.07 -1.21 25.93
N TYR A 137 40.88 -1.27 26.52
CA TYR A 137 40.19 -0.10 27.10
C TYR A 137 40.13 -0.12 28.62
N ARG A 138 40.94 -0.95 29.28
CA ARG A 138 41.00 -0.99 30.74
C ARG A 138 41.69 0.27 31.26
N GLN A 139 40.92 1.34 31.44
CA GLN A 139 41.41 2.55 32.07
C GLN A 139 41.72 2.26 33.55
N PRO A 140 42.79 2.83 34.11
CA PRO A 140 43.06 2.71 35.53
C PRO A 140 41.87 3.29 36.30
N VAL A 141 41.28 2.50 37.20
CA VAL A 141 40.06 2.81 37.95
C VAL A 141 40.11 4.20 38.60
N GLY A 142 41.30 4.67 38.96
CA GLY A 142 41.54 5.99 39.53
C GLY A 142 41.09 7.17 38.66
N ILE A 143 41.15 7.09 37.33
CA ILE A 143 40.78 8.22 36.45
C ILE A 143 39.26 8.49 36.52
N GLY A 144 38.45 7.42 36.47
CA GLY A 144 36.99 7.55 36.57
C GLY A 144 36.56 8.10 37.93
N VAL A 145 37.20 7.64 39.01
CA VAL A 145 36.93 8.12 40.37
C VAL A 145 37.34 9.58 40.53
N MET A 146 38.51 9.99 40.03
CA MET A 146 38.94 11.39 40.07
C MET A 146 38.00 12.32 39.30
N ALA A 147 37.58 11.93 38.09
CA ALA A 147 36.64 12.72 37.29
C ALA A 147 35.28 12.88 37.98
N ALA A 148 34.75 11.80 38.57
CA ALA A 148 33.49 11.84 39.31
C ALA A 148 33.57 12.75 40.54
N LEU A 149 34.68 12.71 41.28
CA LEU A 149 34.91 13.59 42.44
C LEU A 149 35.00 15.06 42.02
N ILE A 150 35.68 15.39 40.93
CA ILE A 150 35.79 16.77 40.41
C ILE A 150 34.41 17.29 39.96
N LEU A 151 33.64 16.46 39.26
CA LEU A 151 32.28 16.83 38.84
C LEU A 151 31.37 17.05 40.04
N PHE A 152 31.46 16.18 41.05
CA PHE A 152 30.68 16.30 42.28
C PHE A 152 31.04 17.56 43.07
N THR A 153 32.33 17.89 43.20
CA THR A 153 32.75 19.11 43.91
C THR A 153 32.32 20.38 43.17
N LEU A 154 32.44 20.42 41.83
CA LEU A 154 31.91 21.53 41.03
C LEU A 154 30.39 21.67 41.20
N PHE A 155 29.66 20.56 41.16
CA PHE A 155 28.22 20.55 41.39
C PHE A 155 27.87 21.11 42.78
N CYS A 156 28.52 20.64 43.84
CA CYS A 156 28.32 21.14 45.20
C CYS A 156 28.64 22.63 45.32
N TYR A 157 29.72 23.09 44.69
CA TYR A 157 30.09 24.51 44.68
C TYR A 157 29.04 25.38 43.99
N ILE A 158 28.58 24.99 42.80
CA ILE A 158 27.53 25.69 42.06
C ILE A 158 26.22 25.68 42.84
N PHE A 159 25.85 24.54 43.42
CA PHE A 159 24.64 24.43 44.23
C PHE A 159 24.70 25.36 45.45
N TYR A 160 25.86 25.43 46.12
CA TYR A 160 26.05 26.32 47.27
C TYR A 160 25.99 27.80 46.89
N THR A 161 26.61 28.22 45.78
CA THR A 161 26.55 29.62 45.33
C THR A 161 25.15 30.04 44.91
N VAL A 162 24.40 29.15 44.24
CA VAL A 162 22.99 29.38 43.89
C VAL A 162 22.10 29.46 45.13
N LEU A 163 22.30 28.57 46.11
CA LEU A 163 21.55 28.61 47.37
C LEU A 163 21.85 29.88 48.18
N ALA A 164 23.12 30.28 48.26
CA ALA A 164 23.53 31.50 48.95
C ALA A 164 22.90 32.77 48.34
N ALA A 165 22.82 32.84 47.01
CA ALA A 165 22.17 33.93 46.29
C ALA A 165 20.63 33.98 46.46
N LEU A 166 20.01 32.90 46.92
CA LEU A 166 18.56 32.82 47.16
C LEU A 166 18.18 33.26 48.59
N ILE A 167 19.13 33.24 49.53
CA ILE A 167 18.92 33.51 50.96
C ILE A 167 19.29 34.97 51.33
N THR A 168 20.08 35.65 50.51
CA THR A 168 20.37 37.10 50.59
C THR A 168 19.40 37.92 49.75
#